data_AF-A0A937V593-F1
#
_entry.id   AF-A0A937V593-F1
#
_cell.length_a   1.000
_cell.length_b   1.000
_cell.length_c   1.000
_cell.angle_alpha   90.00
_cell.angle_beta   90.00
_cell.angle_gamma   90.00
#
_symmetry.space_group_name_H-M   'P 1'
#
loop_
_entity.id
_entity.type
_entity.pdbx_description
1 polymer ?
#
loop_
_entity_poly.entity_id
_entity_poly.type
_entity_poly.pdbx_seq_one_letter_code
_entity_poly.pdbx_strand_id
1 'polypeptide(L)'
;MNINTRELCELTLVLSLPSVAIPSYSPDFNPIEQFWSKVKAILRAIAPRTKQALDEAMTQAFAQVSLKDIRHWFTHCCYCTSLD
;
A
#
# COMPACT_ATOMS: atom_id res chain seq x y z
N MET A 1 -1.51 -14.00 12.42
CA MET A 1 -2.83 -13.59 11.90
C MET A 1 -3.04 -14.34 10.59
N ASN A 2 -3.52 -15.59 10.67
CA ASN A 2 -3.62 -16.49 9.52
C ASN A 2 -5.03 -16.36 8.95
N ILE A 3 -5.24 -15.34 8.14
CA ILE A 3 -6.53 -15.09 7.51
C ILE A 3 -6.62 -16.08 6.35
N ASN A 4 -7.51 -17.06 6.46
CA ASN A 4 -7.70 -18.07 5.43
C ASN A 4 -8.27 -17.40 4.18
N THR A 5 -7.76 -17.72 2.99
CA THR A 5 -8.17 -17.10 1.72
C THR A 5 -9.67 -17.29 1.44
N ARG A 6 -10.29 -18.31 2.04
CA ARG A 6 -11.74 -18.57 1.97
C ARG A 6 -12.57 -17.55 2.75
N GLU A 7 -12.16 -17.23 3.97
CA GLU A 7 -12.86 -16.25 4.84
C GLU A 7 -12.88 -14.86 4.19
N LEU A 8 -11.79 -14.48 3.51
CA LEU A 8 -11.72 -13.22 2.78
C LEU A 8 -12.68 -13.19 1.59
N CYS A 9 -12.80 -14.29 0.85
CA CYS A 9 -13.77 -14.39 -0.25
C CYS A 9 -15.21 -14.30 0.26
N GLU A 10 -15.55 -15.00 1.35
CA GLU A 10 -16.89 -14.95 1.93
C GLU A 10 -17.25 -13.55 2.41
N LEU A 11 -16.35 -12.87 3.11
CA LEU A 11 -16.55 -11.48 3.55
C LEU A 11 -16.69 -10.51 2.38
N THR A 12 -15.90 -10.68 1.31
CA THR A 12 -15.99 -9.84 0.11
C THR A 12 -17.33 -10.02 -0.60
N LEU A 13 -17.84 -11.25 -0.64
CA LEU A 13 -19.12 -11.60 -1.28
C LEU A 13 -20.31 -11.09 -0.45
N VAL A 14 -20.26 -11.18 0.87
CA VAL A 14 -21.26 -10.60 1.78
C VAL A 14 -21.29 -9.07 1.70
N LEU A 15 -20.13 -8.43 1.60
CA LEU A 15 -20.00 -6.98 1.56
C LEU A 15 -20.11 -6.41 0.13
N SER A 16 -20.27 -7.25 -0.89
CA SER A 16 -20.32 -6.86 -2.31
C SER A 16 -19.17 -5.93 -2.73
N LEU A 17 -17.99 -6.13 -2.16
CA LEU A 17 -16.82 -5.30 -2.49
C LEU A 17 -16.22 -5.75 -3.84
N PRO A 18 -15.94 -4.83 -4.78
CA PRO A 18 -15.32 -5.19 -6.04
C PRO A 18 -13.88 -5.65 -5.80
N SER A 19 -13.58 -6.91 -6.14
CA SER A 19 -12.22 -7.44 -6.10
C SER A 19 -11.50 -7.17 -7.42
N VAL A 20 -10.47 -6.33 -7.41
CA VAL A 20 -9.56 -6.21 -8.55
C VAL A 20 -8.60 -7.40 -8.52
N ALA A 21 -8.69 -8.27 -9.53
CA ALA A 21 -7.76 -9.37 -9.71
C ALA A 21 -6.43 -8.82 -10.25
N ILE A 22 -5.39 -8.87 -9.43
CA ILE A 22 -4.02 -8.55 -9.84
C ILE A 22 -3.39 -9.83 -10.40
N PRO A 23 -2.76 -9.81 -11.58
CA PRO A 23 -2.07 -10.99 -12.10
C PRO A 23 -1.05 -11.52 -11.09
N SER A 24 -1.04 -12.84 -10.91
CA SER A 24 -0.14 -13.53 -9.98
C SER A 24 1.30 -13.10 -10.23
N TYR A 25 1.96 -12.52 -9.23
CA TYR A 25 3.34 -12.05 -9.28
C TYR A 25 3.65 -10.94 -10.28
N SER A 26 2.83 -9.88 -10.29
CA SER A 26 3.18 -8.60 -10.93
C SER A 26 3.52 -7.50 -9.90
N PRO A 27 4.67 -7.61 -9.18
CA PRO A 27 5.07 -6.60 -8.18
C PRO A 27 5.28 -5.21 -8.80
N ASP A 28 5.64 -5.15 -10.09
CA ASP A 28 5.87 -3.88 -10.81
C ASP A 28 4.58 -3.09 -11.10
N PHE A 29 3.43 -3.76 -11.09
CA PHE A 29 2.12 -3.15 -11.36
C PHE A 29 1.30 -2.86 -10.10
N ASN A 30 1.88 -3.01 -8.90
CA ASN A 30 1.14 -2.72 -7.67
C ASN A 30 1.59 -1.40 -7.03
N PRO A 31 0.76 -0.33 -7.05
CA PRO A 31 1.13 0.97 -6.47
C PRO A 31 1.35 0.88 -4.95
N ILE A 32 0.87 -0.18 -4.27
CA ILE A 32 1.15 -0.41 -2.85
C ILE A 32 2.64 -0.69 -2.60
N GLU A 33 3.35 -1.27 -3.57
CA GLU A 33 4.79 -1.55 -3.45
C GLU A 33 5.59 -0.25 -3.47
N GLN A 34 5.19 0.71 -4.30
CA GLN A 34 5.79 2.05 -4.33
C GLN A 34 5.58 2.80 -3.02
N PHE A 35 4.36 2.69 -2.46
CA PHE A 35 4.05 3.22 -1.14
C PHE A 35 4.95 2.62 -0.05
N TRP A 36 5.01 1.28 0.03
CA TRP A 36 5.85 0.61 1.01
C TRP A 36 7.34 0.84 0.78
N SER A 37 7.79 1.06 -0.46
CA SER A 37 9.16 1.45 -0.77
C SER A 37 9.52 2.78 -0.12
N LYS A 38 8.66 3.81 -0.27
CA LYS A 38 8.84 5.13 0.36
C LYS A 38 8.80 5.05 1.89
N VAL A 39 7.83 4.33 2.46
CA VAL A 39 7.73 4.14 3.91
C VAL A 39 8.99 3.43 4.45
N LYS A 40 9.42 2.33 3.82
CA LYS A 40 10.64 1.61 4.21
C LYS A 40 11.89 2.49 4.09
N ALA A 41 11.97 3.36 3.08
CA ALA A 41 13.10 4.29 2.94
C ALA A 41 13.17 5.28 4.12
N ILE A 42 12.03 5.85 4.52
CA ILE A 42 11.94 6.76 5.66
C ILE A 42 12.28 6.04 6.97
N LEU A 43 11.74 4.84 7.19
CA LEU A 43 12.04 4.04 8.38
C LEU A 43 13.52 3.65 8.46
N ARG A 44 14.16 3.34 7.33
CA ARG A 44 15.61 3.06 7.27
C ARG A 44 16.45 4.28 7.58
N ALA A 45 16.01 5.47 7.16
CA ALA A 45 16.69 6.72 7.47
C ALA A 45 16.58 7.08 8.97
N ILE A 46 15.41 6.86 9.58
CA ILE A 46 15.19 7.13 11.01
C ILE A 46 15.84 6.07 11.91
N ALA A 47 15.92 4.82 11.43
CA ALA A 47 16.50 3.67 12.14
C ALA A 47 16.04 3.53 13.62
N PRO A 48 14.71 3.53 13.88
CA PRO A 48 14.19 3.50 15.25
C PRO A 48 14.60 2.21 15.98
N ARG A 49 15.06 2.34 17.23
CA ARG A 49 15.52 1.20 18.07
C ARG A 49 14.54 0.81 19.16
N THR A 50 13.39 1.48 19.25
CA THR A 50 12.34 1.20 20.23
C THR A 50 10.98 1.11 19.54
N LYS A 51 10.02 0.42 20.16
CA LYS A 51 8.66 0.30 19.61
C LYS A 51 7.96 1.65 19.49
N GLN A 52 8.13 2.52 20.48
CA GLN A 52 7.55 3.86 20.46
C GLN A 52 8.13 4.70 19.32
N ALA A 53 9.45 4.69 19.14
CA ALA A 53 10.08 5.41 18.04
C ALA A 53 9.67 4.85 16.67
N LEU A 54 9.38 3.54 16.57
CA LEU A 54 8.85 2.95 15.34
C LEU A 54 7.44 3.48 15.02
N ASP A 55 6.57 3.58 16.03
CA ASP A 55 5.19 4.06 15.85
C ASP A 55 5.15 5.55 15.45
N GLU A 56 5.99 6.36 16.09
CA GLU A 56 6.21 7.76 15.71
C GLU A 56 6.78 7.88 14.29
N ALA A 57 7.77 7.05 13.93
CA ALA A 57 8.35 7.02 12.60
C ALA A 57 7.35 6.57 11.52
N MET A 58 6.45 5.63 11.84
CA MET A 58 5.36 5.21 10.96
C MET A 58 4.38 6.35 10.70
N THR A 59 3.99 7.06 11.76
CA THR A 59 3.11 8.24 11.65
C THR A 59 3.75 9.32 10.77
N GLN A 60 5.04 9.60 10.97
CA GLN A 60 5.79 10.53 10.14
C GLN A 60 5.91 10.06 8.68
N ALA A 61 6.16 8.77 8.46
CA ALA A 61 6.27 8.21 7.12
C ALA A 61 4.95 8.35 6.34
N PHE A 62 3.81 8.09 6.98
CA PHE A 62 2.50 8.29 6.37
C PHE A 62 2.19 9.76 6.10
N ALA A 63 2.57 10.67 7.00
CA ALA A 63 2.41 12.11 6.79
C ALA A 63 3.22 12.65 5.58
N GLN A 64 4.31 11.97 5.20
CA GLN A 64 5.12 12.33 4.03
C GLN A 64 4.59 11.80 2.70
N VAL A 65 3.54 10.97 2.71
CA VAL A 65 2.90 10.49 1.49
C VAL A 65 1.84 11.50 1.07
N SER A 66 2.08 12.16 -0.06
CA SER A 66 1.15 13.14 -0.64
C SER A 66 0.22 12.50 -1.67
N LEU A 67 -0.92 13.14 -1.93
CA LEU A 67 -1.81 12.76 -3.04
C LEU A 67 -1.10 12.79 -4.40
N LYS A 68 -0.07 13.64 -4.54
CA LYS A 68 0.76 13.71 -5.74
C LYS A 68 1.57 12.43 -5.90
N ASP A 69 2.19 11.92 -4.83
CA ASP A 69 2.93 10.65 -4.89
C ASP A 69 2.02 9.51 -5.33
N ILE A 70 0.81 9.42 -4.75
CA ILE A 70 -0.19 8.40 -5.08
C ILE A 70 -0.51 8.45 -6.58
N ARG A 71 -0.85 9.64 -7.10
CA ARG A 71 -1.15 9.80 -8.55
C ARG A 71 0.01 9.35 -9.43
N HIS A 72 1.25 9.72 -9.07
CA HIS A 72 2.43 9.30 -9.83
C HIS A 72 2.62 7.78 -9.80
N TRP A 73 2.39 7.12 -8.67
CA TRP A 73 2.51 5.66 -8.57
C TRP A 73 1.46 4.93 -9.39
N PHE A 74 0.20 5.39 -9.35
CA PHE A 74 -0.85 4.82 -10.19
C PHE A 74 -0.54 5.00 -11.68
N THR A 75 -0.10 6.18 -12.10
CA THR A 75 0.34 6.43 -13.48
C THR A 75 1.56 5.57 -13.86
N HIS A 76 2.52 5.39 -12.94
CA HIS A 76 3.70 4.53 -13.15
C HIS A 76 3.32 3.06 -13.34
N CYS A 77 2.29 2.58 -12.64
CA CYS A 77 1.77 1.23 -12.81
C CYS A 77 0.80 1.10 -14.00
N CYS A 78 0.80 2.06 -14.93
CA CYS A 78 -0.05 2.10 -16.12
C CYS A 78 -1.56 2.11 -15.82
N TYR A 79 -1.97 2.49 -14.61
CA TYR A 79 -3.36 2.76 -14.33
C TYR A 79 -3.72 4.15 -14.88
N CYS A 80 -4.74 4.20 -15.73
CA CYS A 80 -5.32 5.46 -16.20
C CYS A 80 -5.87 6.21 -14.97
N THR A 81 -5.21 7.30 -14.59
CA THR A 81 -5.71 8.23 -13.56
C THR A 81 -6.52 9.36 -14.17
N SER A 82 -7.03 9.18 -15.40
CA SER A 82 -8.01 10.09 -16.01
C SER A 82 -9.26 10.11 -15.15
N LEU A 83 -9.36 11.15 -14.33
CA LEU A 83 -10.64 11.65 -13.84
C LEU A 83 -11.22 12.48 -14.99
N ASP A 84 -11.84 11.78 -15.96
CA ASP A 84 -12.86 12.39 -16.80
C ASP A 84 -14.23 12.14 -16.16
#